data_AF-A0A3A3Z1X6-F1
#
_entry.id   AF-A0A3A3Z1X6-F1
#
_cell.length_a   1.000
_cell.length_b   1.000
_cell.length_c   1.000
_cell.angle_alpha   90.00
_cell.angle_beta   90.00
_cell.angle_gamma   90.00
#
_symmetry.space_group_name_H-M   'P 1'
#
loop_
_entity.id
_entity.type
_entity.pdbx_description
1 polymer ?
#
loop_
_entity_poly.entity_id
_entity_poly.type
_entity_poly.pdbx_seq_one_letter_code
_entity_poly.pdbx_strand_id
1 'polypeptide(L)'
;MSTPPVGSTDLLFIAPPAAPAGEADGAPEAYDAPVRPPRSRRTRAQSGPGGPEGPEPTGPRGGAGTGPALRMLKGARQAAAGMKVSDDQIRRVLDDPQDVGPDPNQPHRTRLQRDGLVVTTGQDGMILRVARKR
;
A
#
# COMPACT_ATOMS: atom_id res chain seq x y z
N MET A 1 8.49 -26.63 -56.09
CA MET A 1 8.57 -26.48 -54.61
C MET A 1 7.60 -25.39 -54.22
N SER A 2 6.49 -25.76 -53.57
CA SER A 2 5.33 -24.90 -53.31
C SER A 2 5.46 -24.13 -52.00
N THR A 3 5.17 -22.84 -52.03
CA THR A 3 4.95 -21.99 -50.85
C THR A 3 3.54 -22.21 -50.28
N PRO A 4 3.34 -22.30 -48.95
CA PRO A 4 2.00 -22.39 -48.36
C PRO A 4 1.35 -20.99 -48.25
N PRO A 5 0.03 -20.84 -48.50
CA PRO A 5 -0.70 -19.64 -48.09
C PRO A 5 -1.04 -19.67 -46.59
N VAL A 6 -0.80 -18.52 -45.97
CA VAL A 6 -1.16 -18.12 -44.60
C VAL A 6 -2.68 -18.24 -44.37
N GLY A 7 -3.08 -19.09 -43.43
CA GLY A 7 -4.46 -19.19 -42.95
C GLY A 7 -4.74 -18.15 -41.87
N SER A 8 -5.77 -17.33 -42.09
CA SER A 8 -6.33 -16.38 -41.12
C SER A 8 -6.75 -17.08 -39.84
N THR A 9 -6.29 -16.57 -38.70
CA THR A 9 -6.76 -17.00 -37.37
C THR A 9 -7.95 -16.13 -36.97
N ASP A 10 -9.16 -16.68 -37.08
CA ASP A 10 -10.36 -16.09 -36.49
C ASP A 10 -10.28 -16.19 -34.97
N LEU A 11 -10.16 -15.04 -34.29
CA LEU A 11 -10.21 -14.94 -32.83
C LEU A 11 -11.68 -14.97 -32.38
N LEU A 12 -12.17 -16.15 -32.01
CA LEU A 12 -13.47 -16.36 -31.40
C LEU A 12 -13.51 -15.71 -30.00
N PHE A 13 -14.26 -14.62 -29.85
CA PHE A 13 -14.49 -13.94 -28.57
C PHE A 13 -15.64 -14.64 -27.83
N ILE A 14 -15.33 -15.51 -26.87
CA ILE A 14 -16.34 -16.14 -25.99
C ILE A 14 -16.57 -15.20 -24.81
N ALA A 15 -17.79 -14.66 -24.69
CA ALA A 15 -18.21 -13.86 -23.55
C ALA A 15 -18.25 -14.70 -22.25
N PRO A 16 -17.89 -14.14 -21.08
CA PRO A 16 -18.02 -14.84 -19.80
C PRO A 16 -19.50 -15.02 -19.43
N PRO A 17 -19.88 -16.14 -18.77
CA PRO A 17 -21.23 -16.33 -18.27
C PRO A 17 -21.55 -15.31 -17.17
N ALA A 18 -22.74 -14.71 -17.23
CA ALA A 18 -23.24 -13.80 -16.21
C ALA A 18 -23.34 -14.50 -14.84
N ALA A 19 -22.94 -13.79 -13.77
CA ALA A 19 -23.02 -14.30 -12.41
C ALA A 19 -24.49 -14.59 -12.01
N PRO A 20 -24.75 -15.64 -11.22
CA PRO A 20 -26.10 -15.98 -10.81
C PRO A 20 -26.65 -14.95 -9.81
N ALA A 21 -27.91 -14.55 -10.04
CA ALA A 21 -28.75 -13.91 -9.04
C ALA A 21 -28.97 -14.89 -7.89
N GLY A 22 -28.30 -14.64 -6.76
CA GLY A 22 -28.50 -15.38 -5.51
C GLY A 22 -29.40 -14.57 -4.59
N GLU A 23 -30.71 -14.78 -4.69
CA GLU A 23 -31.62 -14.59 -3.57
C GLU A 23 -31.26 -15.61 -2.48
N ALA A 24 -31.05 -15.12 -1.26
CA ALA A 24 -31.04 -15.95 -0.06
C ALA A 24 -31.75 -15.17 1.04
N ASP A 25 -33.07 -15.30 1.03
CA ASP A 25 -33.93 -15.10 2.19
C ASP A 25 -33.66 -16.25 3.18
N GLY A 26 -33.31 -15.93 4.43
CA GLY A 26 -32.94 -16.91 5.44
C GLY A 26 -32.74 -16.26 6.81
N ALA A 27 -33.77 -16.39 7.66
CA ALA A 27 -33.93 -15.81 8.98
C ALA A 27 -32.84 -16.20 10.03
N PRO A 28 -32.74 -15.47 11.16
CA PRO A 28 -31.60 -15.55 12.08
C PRO A 28 -31.78 -16.67 13.12
N GLU A 29 -30.80 -17.56 13.23
CA GLU A 29 -30.67 -18.45 14.39
C GLU A 29 -29.52 -18.01 15.30
N ALA A 30 -29.90 -17.84 16.56
CA ALA A 30 -29.07 -17.48 17.70
C ALA A 30 -28.27 -18.68 18.23
N TYR A 31 -27.42 -18.37 19.23
CA TYR A 31 -26.56 -19.22 20.06
C TYR A 31 -25.12 -19.35 19.52
N ASP A 32 -24.06 -18.99 20.27
CA ASP A 32 -23.87 -19.09 21.71
C ASP A 32 -22.91 -17.99 22.22
N ALA A 33 -23.24 -17.36 23.35
CA ALA A 33 -22.38 -16.39 24.03
C ALA A 33 -22.18 -16.85 25.48
N PRO A 34 -20.94 -16.82 26.00
CA PRO A 34 -20.69 -16.15 27.28
C PRO A 34 -19.26 -15.52 27.29
N VAL A 35 -18.81 -14.49 28.02
CA VAL A 35 -19.13 -13.84 29.30
C VAL A 35 -18.54 -12.40 29.22
N ARG A 36 -19.24 -11.39 29.76
CA ARG A 36 -18.66 -10.08 30.16
C ARG A 36 -18.37 -10.10 31.66
N PRO A 37 -17.33 -9.40 32.16
CA PRO A 37 -17.54 -8.05 32.75
C PRO A 37 -16.27 -7.14 32.71
N PRO A 38 -16.25 -5.94 33.35
CA PRO A 38 -17.27 -4.90 33.45
C PRO A 38 -16.81 -3.58 32.80
N ARG A 39 -17.79 -2.67 32.63
CA ARG A 39 -17.59 -1.26 32.29
C ARG A 39 -16.83 -0.53 33.40
N SER A 40 -15.89 0.34 33.04
CA SER A 40 -15.61 1.55 33.81
C SER A 40 -16.06 2.77 33.01
N ARG A 41 -17.25 3.25 33.34
CA ARG A 41 -17.59 4.67 33.18
C ARG A 41 -16.74 5.44 34.20
N ARG A 42 -16.00 6.45 33.75
CA ARG A 42 -15.98 7.73 34.49
C ARG A 42 -16.36 8.84 33.53
N THR A 43 -17.52 9.39 33.83
CA THR A 43 -18.11 10.61 33.34
C THR A 43 -17.52 11.83 34.06
N ARG A 44 -17.47 12.96 33.34
CA ARG A 44 -17.61 14.35 33.84
C ARG A 44 -16.38 14.89 34.59
N ALA A 45 -15.92 16.13 34.46
CA ALA A 45 -16.47 17.40 34.00
C ALA A 45 -15.28 18.21 33.37
N GLN A 46 -15.39 19.32 32.65
CA GLN A 46 -16.05 20.57 33.01
C GLN A 46 -15.91 21.50 31.78
N SER A 47 -16.99 22.18 31.40
CA SER A 47 -16.90 23.41 30.61
C SER A 47 -16.47 24.53 31.56
N GLY A 48 -15.42 25.30 31.23
CA GLY A 48 -15.04 26.51 31.96
C GLY A 48 -13.67 27.07 31.51
N PRO A 49 -13.48 28.40 31.45
CA PRO A 49 -12.53 29.06 30.54
C PRO A 49 -11.17 29.38 31.20
N GLY A 50 -10.08 29.21 30.45
CA GLY A 50 -8.73 29.61 30.85
C GLY A 50 -7.67 28.76 30.14
N GLY A 51 -6.79 29.39 29.34
CA GLY A 51 -5.61 28.72 28.73
C GLY A 51 -4.51 28.46 29.77
N PRO A 52 -3.21 28.41 29.40
CA PRO A 52 -2.58 28.08 28.11
C PRO A 52 -1.88 26.69 28.19
N GLU A 53 -1.31 26.21 27.08
CA GLU A 53 -0.27 25.15 27.04
C GLU A 53 -0.66 23.74 27.55
N GLY A 54 -0.81 22.80 26.61
CA GLY A 54 -0.91 21.37 26.85
C GLY A 54 -0.04 20.59 25.87
N PRO A 55 0.50 19.43 26.28
CA PRO A 55 1.91 19.08 26.16
C PRO A 55 2.31 18.63 24.75
N GLU A 56 3.50 19.07 24.33
CA GLU A 56 4.21 18.48 23.20
C GLU A 56 4.24 16.96 23.32
N PRO A 57 3.97 16.20 22.25
CA PRO A 57 4.17 14.76 22.26
C PRO A 57 5.68 14.46 22.25
N THR A 58 6.26 14.33 23.44
CA THR A 58 7.60 13.77 23.69
C THR A 58 7.57 12.25 23.46
N GLY A 59 7.37 11.83 22.21
CA GLY A 59 7.82 10.52 21.74
C GLY A 59 9.30 10.62 21.35
N PRO A 60 10.06 9.50 21.31
CA PRO A 60 11.37 9.51 20.67
C PRO A 60 11.15 9.82 19.19
N ARG A 61 11.23 11.11 18.83
CA ARG A 61 11.37 11.60 17.47
C ARG A 61 12.73 11.11 17.01
N GLY A 62 12.80 9.83 16.64
CA GLY A 62 13.86 9.31 15.79
C GLY A 62 13.91 10.27 14.61
N GLY A 63 15.01 11.02 14.52
CA GLY A 63 15.13 12.20 13.68
C GLY A 63 14.59 11.91 12.29
N ALA A 64 13.42 12.48 11.99
CA ALA A 64 12.93 12.56 10.65
C ALA A 64 13.93 13.45 9.91
N GLY A 65 14.86 12.82 9.18
CA GLY A 65 15.82 13.52 8.35
C GLY A 65 15.09 14.59 7.55
N THR A 66 15.50 15.84 7.75
CA THR A 66 14.93 17.09 7.24
C THR A 66 15.02 17.13 5.70
N GLY A 67 14.26 16.27 5.05
CA GLY A 67 14.03 16.26 3.62
C GLY A 67 12.52 16.25 3.37
N PRO A 68 12.08 16.64 2.17
CA PRO A 68 10.67 16.56 1.80
C PRO A 68 10.12 15.15 2.08
N ALA A 69 8.91 15.10 2.64
CA ALA A 69 8.25 13.84 2.97
C ALA A 69 8.07 13.00 1.69
N LEU A 70 8.52 11.74 1.71
CA LEU A 70 8.35 10.84 0.58
C LEU A 70 6.87 10.60 0.33
N ARG A 71 6.43 10.83 -0.92
CA ARG A 71 5.07 10.51 -1.36
C ARG A 71 5.00 9.01 -1.62
N MET A 72 4.41 8.28 -0.69
CA MET A 72 4.33 6.81 -0.73
C MET A 72 2.90 6.32 -0.57
N LEU A 73 2.54 5.27 -1.31
CA LEU A 73 1.33 4.51 -1.00
C LEU A 73 1.44 3.82 0.35
N LYS A 74 0.31 3.65 1.03
CA LYS A 74 0.22 2.98 2.34
C LYS A 74 0.88 1.59 2.32
N GLY A 75 0.64 0.80 1.27
CA GLY A 75 1.25 -0.52 1.11
C GLY A 75 2.77 -0.47 0.94
N ALA A 76 3.29 0.52 0.21
CA ALA A 76 4.73 0.72 0.07
C ALA A 76 5.39 1.10 1.41
N ARG A 77 4.74 1.97 2.19
CA ARG A 77 5.21 2.36 3.52
C ARG A 77 5.20 1.19 4.50
N GLN A 78 4.14 0.36 4.49
CA GLN A 78 4.08 -0.86 5.29
C GLN A 78 5.17 -1.87 4.91
N ALA A 79 5.42 -2.06 3.61
CA ALA A 79 6.48 -2.94 3.14
C ALA A 79 7.87 -2.44 3.59
N ALA A 80 8.16 -1.15 3.46
CA ALA A 80 9.40 -0.54 3.93
C ALA A 80 9.59 -0.73 5.43
N ALA A 81 8.55 -0.47 6.24
CA ALA A 81 8.57 -0.70 7.68
C ALA A 81 8.81 -2.18 8.03
N GLY A 82 8.12 -3.11 7.35
CA GLY A 82 8.29 -4.55 7.54
C GLY A 82 9.70 -5.05 7.19
N MET A 83 10.37 -4.40 6.25
CA MET A 83 11.76 -4.72 5.85
C MET A 83 12.82 -3.91 6.62
N LYS A 84 12.41 -3.04 7.56
CA LYS A 84 13.30 -2.10 8.27
C LYS A 84 14.11 -1.20 7.33
N VAL A 85 13.48 -0.78 6.24
CA VAL A 85 14.04 0.18 5.28
C VAL A 85 13.67 1.59 5.75
N SER A 86 14.66 2.47 5.88
CA SER A 86 14.42 3.87 6.28
C SER A 86 14.03 4.74 5.09
N ASP A 87 13.32 5.84 5.38
CA ASP A 87 12.98 6.85 4.38
C ASP A 87 14.26 7.42 3.70
N ASP A 88 15.36 7.58 4.43
CA ASP A 88 16.65 8.01 3.86
C ASP A 88 17.28 6.98 2.90
N GLN A 89 17.12 5.68 3.17
CA GLN A 89 17.56 4.66 2.22
C GLN A 89 16.76 4.74 0.92
N ILE A 90 15.43 4.93 1.00
CA ILE A 90 14.58 5.10 -0.17
C ILE A 90 14.97 6.36 -0.93
N ARG A 91 15.22 7.49 -0.23
CA ARG A 91 15.69 8.73 -0.85
C ARG A 91 16.99 8.52 -1.62
N ARG A 92 17.96 7.81 -1.08
CA ARG A 92 19.21 7.48 -1.80
C ARG A 92 18.97 6.70 -3.08
N VAL A 93 17.96 5.84 -3.13
CA VAL A 93 17.58 5.13 -4.36
C VAL A 93 16.96 6.09 -5.39
N LEU A 94 16.18 7.07 -4.93
CA LEU A 94 15.56 8.06 -5.81
C LEU A 94 16.57 9.09 -6.35
N ASP A 95 17.53 9.49 -5.52
CA ASP A 95 18.53 10.52 -5.83
C ASP A 95 19.62 9.99 -6.77
N ASP A 96 20.12 8.78 -6.50
CA ASP A 96 21.21 8.16 -7.25
C ASP A 96 20.94 6.64 -7.41
N PRO A 97 20.03 6.26 -8.33
CA PRO A 97 19.72 4.87 -8.62
C PRO A 97 20.88 4.20 -9.36
N GLN A 98 21.21 2.95 -8.99
CA GLN A 98 22.18 2.13 -9.73
C GLN A 98 21.59 1.57 -11.03
N ASP A 99 20.30 1.28 -11.04
CA ASP A 99 19.58 0.74 -12.19
C ASP A 99 18.18 1.35 -12.27
N VAL A 100 17.79 1.74 -13.48
CA VAL A 100 16.50 2.37 -13.79
C VAL A 100 15.91 1.67 -14.99
N GLY A 101 14.69 1.15 -14.85
CA GLY A 101 14.00 0.48 -15.94
C GLY A 101 12.48 0.50 -15.78
N PRO A 102 11.73 0.24 -16.86
CA PRO A 102 10.29 0.06 -16.76
C PRO A 102 9.96 -1.20 -15.94
N ASP A 103 8.88 -1.14 -15.15
CA ASP A 103 8.39 -2.35 -14.47
C ASP A 103 7.86 -3.35 -15.52
N PRO A 104 8.33 -4.61 -15.52
CA PRO A 104 7.98 -5.59 -16.55
C PRO A 104 6.49 -5.97 -16.52
N ASN A 105 5.80 -5.78 -15.41
CA ASN A 105 4.36 -6.04 -15.30
C ASN A 105 3.53 -4.79 -15.63
N GLN A 106 4.12 -3.59 -15.53
CA GLN A 106 3.43 -2.32 -15.69
C GLN A 106 4.37 -1.27 -16.30
N PRO A 107 4.46 -1.17 -17.64
CA PRO A 107 5.47 -0.36 -18.32
C PRO A 107 5.35 1.15 -18.06
N HIS A 108 4.19 1.62 -17.60
CA HIS A 108 3.98 3.01 -17.18
C HIS A 108 4.64 3.35 -15.83
N ARG A 109 5.23 2.36 -15.15
CA ARG A 109 5.91 2.54 -13.87
C ARG A 109 7.40 2.38 -14.03
N THR A 110 8.13 3.14 -13.25
CA THR A 110 9.60 3.13 -13.25
C THR A 110 10.08 2.39 -12.02
N ARG A 111 10.91 1.38 -12.23
CA ARG A 111 11.61 0.66 -11.19
C ARG A 111 13.01 1.25 -11.04
N LEU A 112 13.34 1.61 -9.81
CA LEU A 112 14.62 2.14 -9.40
C LEU A 112 15.25 1.12 -8.46
N GLN A 113 16.53 0.81 -8.63
CA GLN A 113 17.22 -0.14 -7.78
C GLN A 113 18.56 0.42 -7.30
N ARG A 114 18.88 0.15 -6.03
CA ARG A 114 20.16 0.47 -5.41
C ARG A 114 20.40 -0.44 -4.21
N ASP A 115 21.60 -1.00 -4.07
CA ASP A 115 22.02 -1.79 -2.89
C ASP A 115 21.05 -2.95 -2.57
N GLY A 116 20.49 -3.56 -3.62
CA GLY A 116 19.47 -4.61 -3.50
C GLY A 116 18.08 -4.11 -3.06
N LEU A 117 17.90 -2.83 -2.77
CA LEU A 117 16.59 -2.21 -2.58
C LEU A 117 15.98 -1.84 -3.94
N VAL A 118 14.71 -2.15 -4.11
CA VAL A 118 13.92 -1.90 -5.32
C VAL A 118 12.75 -1.00 -4.95
N VAL A 119 12.63 0.14 -5.62
CA VAL A 119 11.56 1.12 -5.42
C VAL A 119 10.84 1.27 -6.75
N THR A 120 9.54 0.98 -6.78
CA THR A 120 8.69 1.23 -7.95
C THR A 120 7.98 2.56 -7.76
N THR A 121 8.11 3.44 -8.74
CA THR A 121 7.51 4.77 -8.79
C THR A 121 6.51 4.90 -9.94
N GLY A 122 5.51 5.75 -9.74
CA GLY A 122 4.61 6.20 -10.80
C GLY A 122 5.22 7.34 -11.61
N GLN A 123 4.54 7.74 -12.70
CA GLN A 123 4.96 8.89 -13.52
C GLN A 123 4.92 10.22 -12.76
N ASP A 124 4.11 10.29 -11.71
CA ASP A 124 3.95 11.41 -10.80
C ASP A 124 5.00 11.45 -9.68
N GLY A 125 5.97 10.52 -9.69
CA GLY A 125 7.01 10.40 -8.67
C GLY A 125 6.53 9.80 -7.35
N MET A 126 5.29 9.30 -7.29
CA MET A 126 4.78 8.60 -6.11
C MET A 126 5.38 7.20 -6.02
N ILE A 127 5.83 6.81 -4.82
CA ILE A 127 6.33 5.47 -4.55
C ILE A 127 5.15 4.52 -4.36
N LEU A 128 5.07 3.55 -5.26
CA LEU A 128 3.99 2.58 -5.34
C LEU A 128 4.33 1.29 -4.61
N ARG A 129 5.62 0.91 -4.61
CA ARG A 129 6.11 -0.33 -3.98
C ARG A 129 7.56 -0.18 -3.54
N VAL A 130 7.89 -0.85 -2.43
CA VAL A 130 9.26 -1.07 -1.99
C VAL A 130 9.46 -2.58 -1.83
N ALA A 131 10.55 -3.12 -2.34
CA ALA A 131 10.92 -4.52 -2.24
C ALA A 131 12.44 -4.64 -2.09
N ARG A 132 12.94 -5.75 -1.53
CA ARG A 132 14.37 -6.06 -1.51
C ARG A 132 14.64 -7.27 -2.41
N LYS A 133 15.60 -7.14 -3.33
CA LYS A 133 16.16 -8.22 -4.13
C LYS A 133 16.97 -9.11 -3.19
N ARG A 134 16.56 -10.37 -3.06
CA ARG A 134 17.32 -11.40 -2.32
C ARG A 134 18.50 -11.87 -3.14
#